data_AF-A0A9W6R709-F1
#
_entry.id   AF-A0A9W6R709-F1
#
_cell.length_a   1.000
_cell.length_b   1.000
_cell.length_c   1.000
_cell.angle_alpha   90.00
_cell.angle_beta   90.00
_cell.angle_gamma   90.00
#
_symmetry.space_group_name_H-M   'P 1'
#
loop_
_entity.id
_entity.type
_entity.pdbx_description
1 polymer ?
#
loop_
_entity_poly.entity_id
_entity_poly.type
_entity_poly.pdbx_seq_one_letter_code
_entity_poly.pdbx_strand_id
1 'polypeptide(L)' 'MLELIADGHSNDAIAHDLDVSVKTVRNYVSRIFAKLRVAERGQAAFYARKAGLGP' A
#
# COMPACT_ATOMS: atom_id res chain seq x y z
N MET A 1 -3.12 4.88 -2.92
CA MET A 1 -2.90 3.51 -2.38
C MET A 1 -1.64 3.41 -1.53
N LEU A 2 -0.45 3.82 -2.00
CA LEU A 2 0.77 3.75 -1.18
C LEU A 2 0.66 4.62 0.10
N GLU A 3 0.01 5.78 0.02
CA GLU A 3 -0.32 6.64 1.17
C GLU A 3 -1.21 5.91 2.19
N LEU A 4 -2.34 5.33 1.75
CA LEU A 4 -3.20 4.52 2.62
C LEU A 4 -2.44 3.35 3.29
N ILE A 5 -1.47 2.74 2.58
CA ILE A 5 -0.60 1.72 3.16
C ILE A 5 0.32 2.31 4.23
N ALA A 6 0.90 3.48 3.96
CA ALA A 6 1.73 4.24 4.90
C ALA A 6 0.93 4.58 6.17
N ASP A 7 -0.34 4.92 6.02
CA ASP A 7 -1.30 5.23 7.09
C ASP A 7 -1.81 4.00 7.84
N GLY A 8 -1.36 2.80 7.46
CA GLY A 8 -1.70 1.56 8.15
C GLY A 8 -3.01 0.91 7.72
N HIS A 9 -3.67 1.39 6.67
CA HIS A 9 -4.95 0.83 6.21
C HIS A 9 -4.80 -0.59 5.66
N SER A 10 -5.56 -1.55 6.20
CA SER A 10 -5.61 -2.92 5.67
C SER A 10 -6.06 -2.95 4.21
N ASN A 11 -5.69 -4.01 3.48
CA ASN A 11 -6.09 -4.14 2.07
C ASN A 11 -7.62 -4.16 1.91
N ASP A 12 -8.34 -4.68 2.90
CA ASP A 12 -9.80 -4.70 2.97
C ASP A 12 -10.39 -3.28 3.15
N ALA A 13 -9.78 -2.45 3.99
CA ALA A 13 -10.18 -1.05 4.16
C ALA A 13 -9.92 -0.25 2.87
N ILE A 14 -8.76 -0.45 2.24
CA ILE A 14 -8.40 0.16 0.96
C ILE A 14 -9.36 -0.29 -0.15
N ALA A 15 -9.75 -1.57 -0.15
CA ALA A 15 -10.69 -2.14 -1.10
C ALA A 15 -12.06 -1.48 -0.97
N HIS A 16 -12.52 -1.31 0.25
CA HIS A 16 -13.77 -0.61 0.56
C HIS A 16 -13.71 0.87 0.15
N ASP A 17 -12.68 1.62 0.55
CA ASP A 17 -12.54 3.05 0.24
C ASP A 17 -12.44 3.34 -1.26
N LEU A 18 -11.84 2.43 -2.02
CA LEU A 18 -11.66 2.59 -3.46
C LEU A 18 -12.75 1.89 -4.29
N ASP A 19 -13.75 1.27 -3.64
CA ASP A 19 -14.80 0.46 -4.27
C ASP A 19 -14.24 -0.59 -5.26
N VAL A 20 -13.20 -1.31 -4.86
CA VAL A 20 -12.55 -2.37 -5.65
C VAL A 20 -12.44 -3.66 -4.85
N SER A 21 -12.25 -4.79 -5.54
CA SER A 21 -12.01 -6.05 -4.84
C SER A 21 -10.69 -6.06 -4.06
N VAL A 22 -10.64 -6.78 -2.92
CA VAL A 22 -9.40 -7.01 -2.16
C VAL A 22 -8.30 -7.65 -3.03
N LYS A 23 -8.69 -8.51 -3.98
CA LYS A 23 -7.77 -9.10 -4.96
C LYS A 23 -7.11 -8.02 -5.84
N THR A 24 -7.89 -7.04 -6.29
CA THR A 24 -7.40 -5.89 -7.04
C THR A 24 -6.40 -5.10 -6.21
N VAL A 25 -6.70 -4.83 -4.93
CA VAL A 25 -5.76 -4.16 -4.02
C VAL A 25 -4.47 -4.96 -3.88
N ARG A 26 -4.54 -6.27 -3.61
CA ARG A 26 -3.35 -7.13 -3.52
C ARG A 26 -2.48 -7.08 -4.78
N ASN A 27 -3.10 -7.08 -5.96
CA ASN A 27 -2.36 -6.94 -7.23
C ASN A 27 -1.63 -5.60 -7.32
N TYR A 28 -2.28 -4.50 -6.95
CA TYR A 28 -1.63 -3.19 -6.93
C TYR A 28 -0.51 -3.11 -5.89
N VAL A 29 -0.72 -3.63 -4.68
CA VAL A 29 0.29 -3.72 -3.62
C VAL A 29 1.52 -4.49 -4.10
N SER A 30 1.34 -5.68 -4.68
CA SER A 30 2.45 -6.48 -5.23
C SER A 30 3.21 -5.74 -6.33
N ARG A 31 2.51 -5.02 -7.23
CA ARG A 31 3.16 -4.20 -8.26
C ARG A 31 3.94 -3.03 -7.67
N ILE A 32 3.43 -2.39 -6.62
CA ILE A 32 4.13 -1.32 -5.92
C ILE A 32 5.37 -1.88 -5.22
N PHE A 33 5.25 -3.02 -4.55
CA PHE A 33 6.37 -3.66 -3.86
C PHE A 33 7.48 -4.05 -4.84
N ALA A 34 7.11 -4.60 -6.00
CA ALA A 34 8.06 -4.89 -7.07
C ALA A 34 8.78 -3.63 -7.56
N LYS A 35 8.07 -2.51 -7.74
CA LYS A 35 8.67 -1.22 -8.14
C LYS A 35 9.59 -0.64 -7.08
N LEU A 36 9.24 -0.78 -5.81
CA LEU A 36 10.04 -0.31 -4.66
C LEU A 36 11.14 -1.30 -4.26
N ARG A 37 11.17 -2.51 -4.85
CA ARG A 37 12.06 -3.62 -4.47
C ARG A 37 11.99 -3.97 -2.99
N VAL A 38 10.79 -3.98 -2.44
CA VAL A 38 10.51 -4.35 -1.04
C VAL A 38 9.75 -5.67 -0.98
N ALA A 39 10.02 -6.45 0.05
CA ALA A 39 9.35 -7.74 0.26
C ALA A 39 8.10 -7.60 1.13
N GLU A 40 8.09 -6.60 2.02
CA GLU A 40 7.11 -6.52 3.09
C GLU A 40 6.42 -5.15 3.18
N ARG A 41 5.19 -5.19 3.70
CA ARG A 41 4.36 -4.00 3.92
C ARG A 41 5.03 -2.97 4.84
N GLY A 42 5.73 -3.41 5.88
CA GLY A 42 6.47 -2.51 6.77
C GLY A 42 7.54 -1.73 6.03
N GLN A 43 8.30 -2.40 5.16
CA GLN A 43 9.29 -1.73 4.30
C GLN A 43 8.61 -0.74 3.35
N ALA A 44 7.52 -1.13 2.69
CA ALA A 44 6.78 -0.24 1.80
C ALA A 44 6.25 1.02 2.52
N ALA A 45 5.70 0.85 3.73
CA ALA A 45 5.27 1.96 4.58
C ALA A 45 6.44 2.87 4.98
N PHE A 46 7.59 2.30 5.35
CA PHE A 46 8.80 3.06 5.65
C PHE A 46 9.27 3.89 4.44
N TYR A 47 9.31 3.30 3.24
CA TYR A 47 9.67 4.04 2.02
C TYR A 47 8.65 5.12 1.67
N ALA A 48 7.36 4.86 1.89
CA ALA A 48 6.30 5.85 1.68
C ALA A 48 6.47 7.05 2.63
N ARG A 49 6.73 6.80 3.92
CA ARG A 49 7.03 7.84 4.92
C ARG A 49 8.29 8.64 4.55
N LYS A 50 9.36 7.96 4.12
CA LYS A 50 10.59 8.61 3.63
C LYS A 50 10.34 9.49 2.40
N ALA A 51 9.35 9.13 1.57
CA ALA A 51 8.92 9.90 0.41
C ALA A 51 7.92 11.03 0.75
N GLY A 52 7.57 11.23 2.03
CA GLY A 52 6.62 12.25 2.48
C GLY A 52 5.14 11.87 2.28
N LEU A 53 4.84 10.57 2.17
CA LEU A 53 3.47 10.06 2.05
C LEU A 53 2.96 9.60 3.42
N GLY A 54 1.77 10.09 3.79
CA GLY A 54 1.16 9.94 5.12
C GLY A 54 1.61 11.02 6.13
N PRO A 55 0.97 11.13 7.32
CA PRO A 55 1.33 12.10 8.38
C PRO A 55 2.76 12.03 8.99
#